data_AF-A0A672N5Z0-F1
#
_entry.id   AF-A0A672N5Z0-F1
#
_cell.length_a   1.000
_cell.length_b   1.000
_cell.length_c   1.000
_cell.angle_alpha   90.00
_cell.angle_beta   90.00
_cell.angle_gamma   90.00
#
_symmetry.space_group_name_H-M   'P 1'
#
loop_
_entity.id
_entity.type
_entity.pdbx_description
1 polymer ?
#
loop_
_entity_poly.entity_id
_entity_poly.type
_entity_poly.pdbx_seq_one_letter_code
_entity_poly.pdbx_strand_id
1 'polypeptide(L)'
;MPLYLLLLIFKCLLSSQAVRIMELALQKYGSYEKFEQATGGNLLTKSRIWYHVKKYMEKEGCMGEGREKKRYIVVNLTDDLLSRASMTVVNSRPTLTINISAAREQWLEGMLRHEISTHFFRGINNSHQPWSSGGGRKKHGLRPINSTEEGLASIHSVLFRKDPTLWHATLLYYTVYQASRMSFSQLFHNLGRFVHDPNTRWDYCVRTKQGQTDTALPGCFSKDQVYLDGILKILRHRDKIDFQLLMALGKVSYEDVERLKSLALLEHVRIPHFLQDQARYTEQLHKIMEVNQLTDEELCTLI
;
A
#
# COMPACT_ATOMS: atom_id res chain seq x y z
N MET A 1 1.53 5.74 -28.48
CA MET A 1 0.95 5.82 -27.12
C MET A 1 1.62 6.96 -26.36
N PRO A 2 1.06 8.18 -26.34
CA PRO A 2 1.63 9.25 -25.53
C PRO A 2 0.62 9.92 -24.59
N LEU A 3 1.16 10.57 -23.55
CA LEU A 3 0.52 11.46 -22.58
C LEU A 3 -0.57 10.83 -21.69
N TYR A 4 -0.18 10.45 -20.46
CA TYR A 4 -0.81 10.86 -19.19
C TYR A 4 -0.02 10.24 -18.03
N LEU A 5 1.31 10.40 -18.03
CA LEU A 5 2.06 10.38 -16.78
C LEU A 5 2.10 11.84 -16.31
N LEU A 6 0.95 12.31 -15.83
CA LEU A 6 0.86 13.61 -15.18
C LEU A 6 1.91 13.60 -14.07
N LEU A 7 2.90 14.49 -14.18
CA LEU A 7 3.84 14.82 -13.12
C LEU A 7 3.03 15.04 -11.84
N LEU A 8 2.94 14.02 -11.00
CA LEU A 8 2.57 14.20 -9.61
C LEU A 8 3.69 15.02 -9.01
N ILE A 9 3.34 16.26 -8.67
CA ILE A 9 4.14 17.27 -8.00
C ILE A 9 5.13 16.58 -7.06
N PHE A 10 6.42 16.64 -7.43
CA PHE A 10 7.51 16.21 -6.58
C PHE A 10 7.41 16.99 -5.25
N LYS A 11 6.99 16.34 -4.17
CA LYS A 11 7.41 16.78 -2.85
C LYS A 11 8.88 16.40 -2.72
N CYS A 12 9.73 17.34 -3.10
CA CYS A 12 11.19 17.21 -3.06
C CYS A 12 11.75 17.51 -1.66
N LEU A 13 11.01 17.15 -0.61
CA LEU A 13 11.43 17.30 0.78
C LEU A 13 11.54 15.92 1.39
N LEU A 14 12.71 15.62 1.97
CA LEU A 14 12.89 14.41 2.73
C LEU A 14 12.04 14.53 4.00
N SER A 15 11.06 13.66 4.16
CA SER A 15 10.30 13.53 5.39
C SER A 15 11.25 13.06 6.51
N SER A 16 11.37 13.86 7.57
CA SER A 16 12.11 13.48 8.78
C SER A 16 11.54 12.21 9.40
N GLN A 17 10.22 11.99 9.27
CA GLN A 17 9.54 10.78 9.70
C GLN A 17 10.05 9.55 8.95
N ALA A 18 10.30 9.65 7.64
CA ALA A 18 10.80 8.52 6.85
C ALA A 18 12.15 8.00 7.38
N VAL A 19 13.09 8.91 7.64
CA VAL A 19 14.42 8.54 8.17
C VAL A 19 14.30 8.01 9.60
N ARG A 20 13.58 8.73 10.47
CA ARG A 20 13.41 8.34 11.88
C ARG A 20 12.82 6.94 12.03
N ILE A 21 11.78 6.60 11.28
CA ILE A 21 11.15 5.27 11.35
C ILE A 21 12.13 4.15 10.96
N MET A 22 12.95 4.36 9.93
CA MET A 22 13.99 3.39 9.55
C MET A 22 15.06 3.29 10.65
N GLU A 23 15.50 4.41 11.20
CA GLU A 23 16.48 4.43 12.30
C GLU A 23 15.97 3.73 13.56
N LEU A 24 14.70 3.91 13.93
CA LEU A 24 14.07 3.21 15.06
C LEU A 24 14.10 1.69 14.86
N ALA A 25 13.79 1.21 13.65
CA ALA A 25 13.86 -0.22 13.37
C ALA A 25 15.31 -0.72 13.41
N LEU A 26 16.27 0.05 12.87
CA LEU A 26 17.69 -0.30 12.97
C LEU A 26 18.19 -0.31 14.41
N GLN A 27 17.76 0.63 15.25
CA GLN A 27 18.10 0.65 16.67
C GLN A 27 17.56 -0.58 17.39
N LYS A 28 16.34 -1.01 17.06
CA LYS A 28 15.68 -2.15 17.69
C LYS A 28 16.20 -3.51 17.21
N TYR A 29 16.52 -3.65 15.93
CA TYR A 29 16.84 -4.94 15.31
C TYR A 29 18.29 -5.08 14.86
N GLY A 30 19.04 -3.98 14.78
CA GLY A 30 20.44 -3.91 14.34
C GLY A 30 20.64 -3.88 12.83
N SER A 31 19.76 -4.49 12.03
CA SER A 31 19.77 -4.38 10.57
C SER A 31 18.37 -4.58 9.97
N TYR A 32 18.19 -4.20 8.71
CA TYR A 32 16.97 -4.50 7.97
C TYR A 32 16.68 -6.01 7.92
N GLU A 33 17.68 -6.83 7.65
CA GLU A 33 17.51 -8.28 7.48
C GLU A 33 17.06 -8.94 8.78
N LYS A 34 17.58 -8.47 9.92
CA LYS A 34 17.12 -8.90 11.25
C LYS A 34 15.69 -8.44 11.52
N PHE A 35 15.35 -7.21 11.16
CA PHE A 35 13.96 -6.71 11.24
C PHE A 35 13.01 -7.55 10.39
N GLU A 36 13.38 -7.81 9.13
CA GLU A 36 12.61 -8.60 8.18
C GLU A 36 12.41 -10.02 8.68
N GLN A 37 13.46 -10.68 9.15
CA GLN A 37 13.35 -12.04 9.70
C GLN A 37 12.48 -12.06 10.97
N ALA A 38 12.69 -11.11 11.89
CA ALA A 38 11.98 -11.08 13.17
C ALA A 38 10.49 -10.76 13.05
N THR A 39 10.11 -9.93 12.07
CA THR A 39 8.72 -9.45 11.92
C THR A 39 7.98 -10.09 10.74
N GLY A 40 8.71 -10.62 9.76
CA GLY A 40 8.18 -11.32 8.58
C GLY A 40 8.18 -12.83 8.74
N GLY A 41 9.10 -13.39 9.53
CA GLY A 41 9.30 -14.83 9.61
C GLY A 41 9.92 -15.41 8.33
N ASN A 42 9.79 -16.72 8.16
CA ASN A 42 10.42 -17.41 7.03
C ASN A 42 9.69 -17.16 5.72
N LEU A 43 10.41 -17.33 4.61
CA LEU A 43 9.80 -17.39 3.28
C LEU A 43 8.89 -18.61 3.17
N LEU A 44 7.74 -18.42 2.54
CA LEU A 44 6.75 -19.45 2.33
C LEU A 44 7.03 -20.22 1.05
N THR A 45 6.78 -21.53 1.08
CA THR A 45 6.72 -22.35 -0.15
C THR A 45 5.47 -21.98 -0.96
N LYS A 46 5.50 -22.23 -2.28
CA LYS A 46 4.33 -22.02 -3.16
C LYS A 46 3.06 -22.66 -2.60
N SER A 47 3.14 -23.89 -2.08
CA SER A 47 2.00 -24.61 -1.49
C SER A 47 1.44 -23.90 -0.26
N ARG A 48 2.28 -23.37 0.63
CA ARG A 48 1.83 -22.61 1.79
C ARG A 48 1.23 -21.26 1.40
N ILE A 49 1.80 -20.57 0.40
CA ILE A 49 1.21 -19.34 -0.14
C ILE A 49 -0.21 -19.63 -0.61
N TRP A 50 -0.39 -20.65 -1.46
CA TRP A 50 -1.71 -21.07 -1.94
C TRP A 50 -2.70 -21.37 -0.82
N TYR A 51 -2.28 -22.12 0.20
CA TYR A 51 -3.11 -22.43 1.36
C TYR A 51 -3.58 -21.16 2.08
N HIS A 52 -2.67 -20.24 2.38
CA HIS A 52 -2.99 -19.00 3.09
C HIS A 52 -3.88 -18.07 2.25
N VAL A 53 -3.62 -17.96 0.94
CA VAL A 53 -4.45 -17.16 0.02
C VAL A 53 -5.87 -17.72 -0.05
N LYS A 54 -6.02 -19.03 -0.21
CA LYS A 54 -7.33 -19.70 -0.24
C LYS A 54 -8.10 -19.45 1.06
N LYS A 55 -7.47 -19.70 2.20
CA LYS A 55 -8.07 -19.46 3.52
C LYS A 55 -8.50 -18.00 3.71
N TYR A 56 -7.69 -17.06 3.23
CA TYR A 56 -8.02 -15.64 3.29
C TYR A 56 -9.22 -15.29 2.39
N MET A 57 -9.26 -15.83 1.17
CA MET A 57 -10.39 -15.64 0.26
C MET A 57 -11.68 -16.26 0.79
N GLU A 58 -11.61 -17.43 1.44
CA GLU A 58 -12.76 -18.04 2.13
C GLU A 58 -13.28 -17.11 3.24
N LYS A 59 -12.38 -16.63 4.11
CA LYS A 59 -12.70 -15.70 5.20
C LYS A 59 -13.37 -14.41 4.70
N GLU A 60 -12.87 -13.85 3.60
CA GLU A 60 -13.39 -12.61 3.03
C GLU A 60 -14.55 -12.85 2.06
N GLY A 61 -15.01 -14.10 1.87
CA GLY A 61 -16.13 -14.45 0.99
C GLY A 61 -15.86 -14.23 -0.50
N CYS A 62 -14.62 -14.46 -0.96
CA CYS A 62 -14.12 -14.21 -2.33
C CYS A 62 -13.99 -15.48 -3.18
N MET A 63 -14.43 -16.63 -2.69
CA MET A 63 -14.26 -17.91 -3.38
C MET A 63 -15.19 -18.12 -4.59
N GLY A 64 -16.17 -17.24 -4.78
CA GLY A 64 -17.11 -17.26 -5.91
C GLY A 64 -18.03 -18.49 -5.88
N GLU A 65 -19.27 -18.31 -5.43
CA GLU A 65 -20.29 -19.37 -5.48
C GLU A 65 -21.41 -19.04 -6.48
N GLY A 66 -21.98 -20.07 -7.11
CA GLY A 66 -23.13 -19.94 -8.01
C GLY A 66 -22.91 -19.00 -9.21
N ARG A 67 -23.86 -18.08 -9.45
CA ARG A 67 -23.85 -17.11 -10.57
C ARG A 67 -22.76 -16.03 -10.44
N GLU A 68 -22.03 -15.97 -9.32
CA GLU A 68 -20.97 -14.98 -9.06
C GLU A 68 -19.55 -15.46 -9.45
N LYS A 69 -19.41 -16.59 -10.17
CA LYS A 69 -18.12 -17.08 -10.71
C LYS A 69 -17.28 -16.03 -11.46
N LYS A 70 -17.90 -14.95 -11.97
CA LYS A 70 -17.22 -13.81 -12.60
C LYS A 70 -16.36 -12.95 -11.64
N ARG A 71 -16.50 -13.11 -10.32
CA ARG A 71 -15.76 -12.36 -9.28
C ARG A 71 -14.63 -13.15 -8.61
N TYR A 72 -14.33 -14.35 -9.10
CA TYR A 72 -13.20 -15.16 -8.62
C TYR A 72 -11.87 -14.46 -8.91
N ILE A 73 -11.05 -14.28 -7.87
CA ILE A 73 -9.70 -13.75 -8.01
C ILE A 73 -8.79 -14.89 -8.50
N VAL A 74 -8.23 -14.73 -9.70
CA VAL A 74 -7.17 -15.60 -10.20
C VAL A 74 -5.89 -15.30 -9.44
N VAL A 75 -5.18 -16.32 -8.97
CA VAL A 75 -3.92 -16.14 -8.26
C VAL A 75 -2.77 -16.63 -9.14
N ASN A 76 -1.76 -15.79 -9.29
CA ASN A 76 -0.53 -16.06 -10.01
C ASN A 76 0.67 -15.91 -9.07
N LEU A 77 1.58 -16.87 -9.05
CA LEU A 77 2.80 -16.81 -8.24
C LEU A 77 4.00 -16.71 -9.18
N THR A 78 4.86 -15.71 -8.95
CA THR A 78 6.02 -15.41 -9.81
C THR A 78 7.19 -14.90 -8.97
N ASP A 79 8.39 -14.94 -9.51
CA ASP A 79 9.59 -14.31 -8.94
C ASP A 79 9.95 -13.02 -9.72
N ASP A 80 9.25 -12.71 -10.82
CA ASP A 80 9.56 -11.61 -11.75
C ASP A 80 8.88 -10.29 -11.39
N LEU A 81 8.16 -10.24 -10.26
CA LEU A 81 7.39 -9.06 -9.86
C LEU A 81 8.22 -8.16 -8.92
N LEU A 82 8.50 -6.93 -9.34
CA LEU A 82 9.23 -5.94 -8.51
C LEU A 82 8.47 -5.48 -7.26
N SER A 83 7.14 -5.61 -7.22
CA SER A 83 6.35 -5.41 -6.00
C SER A 83 6.14 -6.72 -5.26
N ARG A 84 5.77 -6.64 -3.97
CA ARG A 84 5.44 -7.84 -3.18
C ARG A 84 4.21 -8.55 -3.72
N ALA A 85 3.22 -7.79 -4.18
CA ALA A 85 2.06 -8.28 -4.91
C ALA A 85 1.49 -7.18 -5.81
N SER A 86 0.49 -7.55 -6.61
CA SER A 86 -0.28 -6.63 -7.43
C SER A 86 -1.65 -7.24 -7.75
N MET A 87 -2.71 -6.45 -7.58
CA MET A 87 -4.06 -6.74 -8.05
C MET A 87 -4.33 -6.01 -9.38
N THR A 88 -4.53 -6.78 -10.46
CA THR A 88 -4.86 -6.25 -11.78
C THR A 88 -6.10 -6.92 -12.36
N VAL A 89 -6.56 -6.45 -13.52
CA VAL A 89 -7.61 -7.14 -14.30
C VAL A 89 -6.99 -7.68 -15.58
N VAL A 90 -6.97 -9.00 -15.73
CA VAL A 90 -6.46 -9.70 -16.92
C VAL A 90 -7.62 -10.46 -17.56
N ASN A 91 -7.91 -10.20 -18.83
CA ASN A 91 -9.03 -10.82 -19.56
C ASN A 91 -10.37 -10.71 -18.80
N SER A 92 -10.66 -9.52 -18.28
CA SER A 92 -11.85 -9.22 -17.47
C SER A 92 -11.98 -10.02 -16.18
N ARG A 93 -10.88 -10.63 -15.69
CA ARG A 93 -10.82 -11.32 -14.40
C ARG A 93 -9.88 -10.60 -13.44
N PRO A 94 -10.28 -10.40 -12.18
CA PRO A 94 -9.36 -9.94 -11.14
C PRO A 94 -8.23 -10.95 -10.98
N THR A 95 -6.98 -10.50 -11.05
CA THR A 95 -5.79 -11.34 -10.94
C THR A 95 -4.87 -10.78 -9.86
N LEU A 96 -4.67 -11.56 -8.80
CA LEU A 96 -3.68 -11.33 -7.77
C LEU A 96 -2.37 -12.00 -8.17
N THR A 97 -1.35 -11.21 -8.46
CA THR A 97 0.02 -11.72 -8.66
C THR A 97 0.82 -11.51 -7.39
N ILE A 98 1.50 -12.55 -6.90
CA ILE A 98 2.32 -12.51 -5.68
C ILE A 98 3.76 -12.82 -6.04
N ASN A 99 4.69 -11.99 -5.55
CA ASN A 99 6.11 -12.30 -5.59
C ASN A 99 6.45 -13.36 -4.52
N ILE A 100 6.89 -14.54 -4.95
CA ILE A 100 7.22 -15.65 -4.06
C ILE A 100 8.43 -15.31 -3.18
N SER A 101 9.41 -14.56 -3.70
CA SER A 101 10.60 -14.15 -2.96
C SER A 101 10.32 -13.12 -1.85
N ALA A 102 9.13 -12.50 -1.84
CA ALA A 102 8.70 -11.57 -0.80
C ALA A 102 7.63 -12.14 0.14
N ALA A 103 7.12 -13.35 -0.13
CA ALA A 103 6.00 -13.93 0.61
C ALA A 103 6.47 -14.59 1.92
N ARG A 104 6.39 -13.84 3.02
CA ARG A 104 6.80 -14.30 4.36
C ARG A 104 5.61 -14.61 5.27
N GLU A 105 5.81 -15.59 6.16
CA GLU A 105 4.78 -16.16 7.06
C GLU A 105 3.91 -15.12 7.77
N GLN A 106 4.54 -14.11 8.37
CA GLN A 106 3.86 -13.12 9.20
C GLN A 106 3.42 -11.87 8.43
N TRP A 107 3.86 -11.72 7.18
CA TRP A 107 3.55 -10.57 6.33
C TRP A 107 2.49 -10.87 5.26
N LEU A 108 2.33 -12.13 4.85
CA LEU A 108 1.45 -12.52 3.76
C LEU A 108 0.01 -12.05 3.99
N GLU A 109 -0.56 -12.22 5.19
CA GLU A 109 -1.94 -11.78 5.45
C GLU A 109 -2.11 -10.26 5.30
N GLY A 110 -1.13 -9.47 5.74
CA GLY A 110 -1.13 -8.02 5.53
C GLY A 110 -1.09 -7.65 4.05
N MET A 111 -0.26 -8.34 3.27
CA MET A 111 -0.23 -8.17 1.81
C MET A 111 -1.58 -8.51 1.16
N LEU A 112 -2.29 -9.53 1.66
CA LEU A 112 -3.64 -9.87 1.18
C LEU A 112 -4.68 -8.81 1.58
N ARG A 113 -4.55 -8.18 2.76
CA ARG A 113 -5.40 -7.02 3.11
C ARG A 113 -5.17 -5.83 2.19
N HIS A 114 -3.92 -5.59 1.80
CA HIS A 114 -3.55 -4.54 0.84
C HIS A 114 -4.24 -4.78 -0.51
N GLU A 115 -4.02 -5.95 -1.11
CA GLU A 115 -4.49 -6.22 -2.47
C GLU A 115 -5.99 -6.55 -2.56
N ILE A 116 -6.47 -7.46 -1.70
CA ILE A 116 -7.84 -7.98 -1.77
C ILE A 116 -8.79 -7.05 -1.02
N SER A 117 -8.59 -6.93 0.30
CA SER A 117 -9.55 -6.24 1.15
C SER A 117 -9.51 -4.71 1.00
N THR A 118 -8.46 -4.15 0.39
CA THR A 118 -8.41 -2.72 0.06
C THR A 118 -8.65 -2.49 -1.41
N HIS A 119 -7.68 -2.82 -2.28
CA HIS A 119 -7.78 -2.44 -3.68
C HIS A 119 -8.94 -3.10 -4.42
N PHE A 120 -9.10 -4.42 -4.27
CA PHE A 120 -10.16 -5.16 -4.95
C PHE A 120 -11.54 -4.81 -4.40
N PHE A 121 -11.74 -4.80 -3.08
CA PHE A 121 -13.03 -4.45 -2.47
C PHE A 121 -13.45 -3.02 -2.78
N ARG A 122 -12.54 -2.05 -2.67
CA ARG A 122 -12.84 -0.66 -3.07
C ARG A 122 -13.13 -0.56 -4.56
N GLY A 123 -12.52 -1.41 -5.38
CA GLY A 123 -12.84 -1.53 -6.81
C GLY A 123 -14.27 -2.02 -7.06
N ILE A 124 -14.69 -3.10 -6.37
CA ILE A 124 -16.06 -3.61 -6.41
C ILE A 124 -17.04 -2.52 -5.97
N ASN A 125 -16.82 -1.94 -4.79
CA ASN A 125 -17.70 -0.94 -4.21
C ASN A 125 -17.82 0.29 -5.13
N ASN A 126 -16.70 0.75 -5.70
CA ASN A 126 -16.68 1.86 -6.65
C ASN A 126 -17.53 1.59 -7.89
N SER A 127 -17.58 0.33 -8.37
CA SER A 127 -18.30 -0.01 -9.60
C SER A 127 -19.82 0.24 -9.50
N HIS A 128 -20.36 0.22 -8.29
CA HIS A 128 -21.77 0.50 -8.02
C HIS A 128 -22.06 1.99 -7.88
N GLN A 129 -21.04 2.85 -7.71
CA GLN A 129 -21.26 4.25 -7.35
C GLN A 129 -21.56 5.15 -8.57
N PRO A 130 -22.30 6.26 -8.39
CA PRO A 130 -22.54 7.26 -9.44
C PRO A 130 -21.26 7.88 -10.03
N TRP A 131 -20.15 7.83 -9.28
CA TRP A 131 -18.83 8.32 -9.68
C TRP A 131 -17.87 7.23 -10.17
N SER A 132 -18.38 6.04 -10.51
CA SER A 132 -17.57 4.91 -10.96
C SER A 132 -16.77 5.22 -12.24
N SER A 133 -17.31 6.07 -13.13
CA SER A 133 -16.72 6.47 -14.41
C SER A 133 -16.04 7.83 -14.34
N GLY A 134 -15.10 8.11 -15.27
CA GLY A 134 -14.42 9.42 -15.35
C GLY A 134 -15.40 10.60 -15.48
N GLY A 135 -16.49 10.45 -16.23
CA GLY A 135 -17.55 11.45 -16.34
C GLY A 135 -18.27 11.68 -15.01
N GLY A 136 -18.61 10.61 -14.28
CA GLY A 136 -19.17 10.68 -12.94
C GLY A 136 -18.22 11.39 -11.96
N ARG A 137 -16.94 11.02 -11.96
CA ARG A 137 -15.92 11.68 -11.12
C ARG A 137 -15.84 13.18 -11.37
N LYS A 138 -15.89 13.62 -12.64
CA LYS A 138 -15.88 15.04 -13.02
C LYS A 138 -17.17 15.74 -12.58
N LYS A 139 -18.34 15.13 -12.82
CA LYS A 139 -19.65 15.65 -12.39
C LYS A 139 -19.71 15.93 -10.89
N HIS A 140 -19.10 15.04 -10.10
CA HIS A 140 -19.04 15.18 -8.64
C HIS A 140 -17.81 15.92 -8.13
N GLY A 141 -16.93 16.44 -9.00
CA GLY A 141 -15.73 17.17 -8.60
C GLY A 141 -14.84 16.40 -7.63
N LEU A 142 -14.61 15.10 -7.87
CA LEU A 142 -13.86 14.24 -6.93
C LEU A 142 -12.38 14.62 -6.83
N ARG A 143 -11.86 14.60 -5.61
CA ARG A 143 -10.43 14.80 -5.34
C ARG A 143 -9.60 13.60 -5.83
N PRO A 144 -8.27 13.78 -6.02
CA PRO A 144 -7.37 12.70 -6.39
C PRO A 144 -7.38 11.56 -5.35
N ILE A 145 -7.44 10.31 -5.83
CA ILE A 145 -7.64 9.13 -4.96
C ILE A 145 -6.34 8.51 -4.47
N ASN A 146 -5.25 8.67 -5.23
CA ASN A 146 -4.07 7.84 -5.10
C ASN A 146 -3.50 7.84 -3.67
N SER A 147 -3.43 9.03 -3.04
CA SER A 147 -2.93 9.18 -1.68
C SER A 147 -3.81 8.43 -0.66
N THR A 148 -5.13 8.47 -0.80
CA THR A 148 -6.05 7.72 0.06
C THR A 148 -5.93 6.23 -0.21
N GLU A 149 -5.92 5.85 -1.47
CA GLU A 149 -5.94 4.45 -1.91
C GLU A 149 -4.69 3.69 -1.44
N GLU A 150 -3.51 4.19 -1.78
CA GLU A 150 -2.23 3.55 -1.46
C GLU A 150 -1.86 3.71 0.03
N GLY A 151 -2.29 4.82 0.65
CA GLY A 151 -2.15 5.04 2.07
C GLY A 151 -2.95 4.02 2.89
N LEU A 152 -4.23 3.83 2.57
CA LEU A 152 -5.10 2.85 3.24
C LEU A 152 -4.54 1.44 3.07
N ALA A 153 -4.18 1.08 1.84
CA ALA A 153 -3.64 -0.24 1.55
C ALA A 153 -2.33 -0.48 2.33
N SER A 154 -1.48 0.54 2.47
CA SER A 154 -0.24 0.44 3.24
C SER A 154 -0.48 0.27 4.75
N ILE A 155 -1.42 1.02 5.33
CA ILE A 155 -1.85 0.85 6.73
C ILE A 155 -2.37 -0.57 6.94
N HIS A 156 -3.26 -1.04 6.06
CA HIS A 156 -3.84 -2.37 6.13
C HIS A 156 -2.79 -3.49 6.00
N SER A 157 -1.66 -3.21 5.33
CA SER A 157 -0.55 -4.17 5.21
C SER A 157 0.20 -4.43 6.51
N VAL A 158 0.23 -3.47 7.43
CA VAL A 158 0.89 -3.59 8.75
C VAL A 158 -0.09 -3.82 9.89
N LEU A 159 -1.39 -3.69 9.63
CA LEU A 159 -2.47 -3.93 10.60
C LEU A 159 -2.32 -5.29 11.29
N PHE A 160 -2.50 -5.34 12.61
CA PHE A 160 -2.36 -6.54 13.45
C PHE A 160 -1.00 -7.24 13.44
N ARG A 161 0.05 -6.66 12.82
CA ARG A 161 1.40 -7.17 13.04
C ARG A 161 1.78 -6.99 14.51
N LYS A 162 2.59 -7.92 15.03
CA LYS A 162 3.17 -7.76 16.37
C LYS A 162 3.93 -6.44 16.47
N ASP A 163 4.70 -6.15 15.42
CA ASP A 163 5.39 -4.88 15.20
C ASP A 163 4.93 -4.27 13.86
N PRO A 164 4.13 -3.19 13.88
CA PRO A 164 3.65 -2.49 12.70
C PRO A 164 4.57 -1.33 12.25
N THR A 165 5.89 -1.46 12.36
CA THR A 165 6.84 -0.49 11.77
C THR A 165 6.58 -0.29 10.27
N LEU A 166 6.53 0.97 9.82
CA LEU A 166 6.22 1.40 8.45
C LEU A 166 7.42 1.33 7.49
N TRP A 167 8.41 0.48 7.79
CA TRP A 167 9.71 0.39 7.12
C TRP A 167 9.62 0.42 5.59
N HIS A 168 8.72 -0.40 5.03
CA HIS A 168 8.61 -0.52 3.58
C HIS A 168 8.19 0.79 2.92
N ALA A 169 7.19 1.48 3.46
CA ALA A 169 6.72 2.76 2.92
C ALA A 169 7.79 3.85 3.08
N THR A 170 8.52 3.85 4.20
CA THR A 170 9.56 4.85 4.46
C THR A 170 10.81 4.63 3.62
N LEU A 171 11.22 3.39 3.41
CA LEU A 171 12.35 3.07 2.54
C LEU A 171 12.04 3.37 1.07
N LEU A 172 10.82 3.07 0.60
CA LEU A 172 10.38 3.47 -0.74
C LEU A 172 10.41 4.99 -0.91
N TYR A 173 9.85 5.74 0.05
CA TYR A 173 9.85 7.19 0.03
C TYR A 173 11.27 7.76 -0.03
N TYR A 174 12.14 7.29 0.87
CA TYR A 174 13.55 7.66 0.93
C TYR A 174 14.28 7.35 -0.38
N THR A 175 14.04 6.16 -0.94
CA THR A 175 14.67 5.73 -2.20
C THR A 175 14.29 6.65 -3.34
N VAL A 176 13.00 7.00 -3.49
CA VAL A 176 12.54 7.94 -4.53
C VAL A 176 13.22 9.30 -4.36
N TYR A 177 13.25 9.82 -3.12
CA TYR A 177 13.88 11.10 -2.83
C TYR A 177 15.35 11.11 -3.25
N GLN A 178 16.12 10.09 -2.86
CA GLN A 178 17.54 10.01 -3.22
C GLN A 178 17.76 9.75 -4.71
N ALA A 179 16.94 8.91 -5.35
CA ALA A 179 17.01 8.62 -6.77
C ALA A 179 16.87 9.90 -7.62
N SER A 180 16.04 10.86 -7.19
CA SER A 180 15.90 12.15 -7.87
C SER A 180 17.17 13.00 -7.89
N ARG A 181 18.18 12.65 -7.08
CA ARG A 181 19.42 13.42 -6.84
C ARG A 181 20.70 12.63 -7.13
N MET A 182 20.60 11.33 -7.41
CA MET A 182 21.74 10.41 -7.49
C MET A 182 21.66 9.57 -8.75
N SER A 183 22.81 9.12 -9.27
CA SER A 183 22.87 8.05 -10.26
C SER A 183 22.39 6.72 -9.67
N PHE A 184 22.15 5.70 -10.50
CA PHE A 184 21.81 4.36 -10.02
C PHE A 184 22.89 3.78 -9.11
N SER A 185 24.17 3.87 -9.49
CA SER A 185 25.28 3.36 -8.66
C SER A 185 25.38 4.11 -7.33
N GLN A 186 25.27 5.44 -7.33
CA GLN A 186 25.27 6.23 -6.11
C GLN A 186 24.09 5.86 -5.19
N LEU A 187 22.89 5.69 -5.76
CA LEU A 187 21.71 5.24 -5.02
C LEU A 187 21.94 3.86 -4.40
N PHE A 188 22.45 2.90 -5.17
CA PHE A 188 22.74 1.55 -4.70
C PHE A 188 23.70 1.53 -3.50
N HIS A 189 24.76 2.34 -3.55
CA HIS A 189 25.67 2.49 -2.42
C HIS A 189 25.01 3.22 -1.24
N ASN A 190 24.21 4.25 -1.51
CA ASN A 190 23.53 5.03 -0.49
C ASN A 190 22.51 4.22 0.33
N LEU A 191 21.76 3.33 -0.32
CA LEU A 191 20.84 2.41 0.34
C LEU A 191 21.55 1.39 1.24
N GLY A 192 22.85 1.19 1.03
CA GLY A 192 23.71 0.34 1.87
C GLY A 192 23.72 0.72 3.35
N ARG A 193 23.33 1.95 3.70
CA ARG A 193 23.20 2.36 5.11
C ARG A 193 22.02 1.70 5.84
N PHE A 194 20.99 1.28 5.09
CA PHE A 194 19.76 0.74 5.65
C PHE A 194 19.58 -0.74 5.33
N VAL A 195 19.99 -1.16 4.13
CA VAL A 195 19.81 -2.52 3.61
C VAL A 195 21.17 -3.06 3.21
N HIS A 196 21.61 -4.17 3.81
CA HIS A 196 22.92 -4.75 3.53
C HIS A 196 22.86 -5.67 2.32
N ASP A 197 21.78 -6.45 2.17
CA ASP A 197 21.62 -7.38 1.06
C ASP A 197 21.64 -6.63 -0.30
N PRO A 198 22.60 -6.95 -1.19
CA PRO A 198 22.73 -6.26 -2.47
C PRO A 198 21.55 -6.51 -3.41
N ASN A 199 20.91 -7.68 -3.37
CA ASN A 199 19.77 -7.98 -4.26
C ASN A 199 18.57 -7.12 -3.89
N THR A 200 18.27 -7.01 -2.59
CA THR A 200 17.22 -6.14 -2.09
C THR A 200 17.48 -4.68 -2.48
N ARG A 201 18.71 -4.19 -2.33
CA ARG A 201 19.10 -2.83 -2.77
C ARG A 201 18.90 -2.63 -4.26
N TRP A 202 19.30 -3.62 -5.06
CA TRP A 202 19.12 -3.61 -6.51
C TRP A 202 17.65 -3.45 -6.87
N ASP A 203 16.76 -4.23 -6.25
CA ASP A 203 15.31 -4.16 -6.50
C ASP A 203 14.73 -2.78 -6.22
N TYR A 204 15.11 -2.16 -5.09
CA TYR A 204 14.72 -0.78 -4.79
C TYR A 204 15.22 0.22 -5.83
N CYS A 205 16.48 0.09 -6.28
CA CYS A 205 17.07 0.95 -7.30
C CYS A 205 16.38 0.79 -8.66
N VAL A 206 16.19 -0.44 -9.14
CA VAL A 206 15.49 -0.74 -10.40
C VAL A 206 14.09 -0.17 -10.36
N ARG A 207 13.34 -0.43 -9.28
CA ARG A 207 11.98 0.06 -9.10
C ARG A 207 11.86 1.59 -9.22
N THR A 208 12.82 2.34 -8.69
CA THR A 208 12.81 3.82 -8.75
C THR A 208 13.47 4.41 -9.99
N LYS A 209 14.36 3.68 -10.66
CA LYS A 209 15.08 4.15 -11.85
C LYS A 209 14.47 3.62 -13.16
N GLN A 210 13.45 2.76 -13.08
CA GLN A 210 12.79 2.19 -14.25
C GLN A 210 12.30 3.27 -15.23
N GLY A 211 12.46 2.97 -16.53
CA GLY A 211 12.05 3.85 -17.62
C GLY A 211 13.01 4.98 -17.97
N GLN A 212 14.18 5.07 -17.33
CA GLN A 212 15.22 6.04 -17.69
C GLN A 212 16.11 5.53 -18.81
N THR A 213 16.43 6.42 -19.75
CA THR A 213 17.38 6.14 -20.84
C THR A 213 18.82 6.09 -20.35
N ASP A 214 19.19 7.02 -19.46
CA ASP A 214 20.53 7.08 -18.86
C ASP A 214 20.41 7.13 -17.33
N THR A 215 20.84 6.05 -16.68
CA THR A 215 20.79 5.90 -15.23
C THR A 215 22.02 6.43 -14.50
N ALA A 216 23.01 6.95 -15.24
CA ALA A 216 24.12 7.73 -14.67
C ALA A 216 23.64 9.11 -14.18
N LEU A 217 22.51 9.60 -14.69
CA LEU A 217 21.94 10.88 -14.31
C LEU A 217 20.93 10.78 -13.14
N PRO A 218 20.74 11.87 -12.37
CA PRO A 218 19.65 11.99 -11.42
C PRO A 218 18.26 11.87 -12.09
N GLY A 219 17.30 11.35 -11.35
CA GLY A 219 15.90 11.21 -11.81
C GLY A 219 15.24 9.99 -11.19
N CYS A 220 13.91 9.94 -11.16
CA CYS A 220 13.20 8.77 -10.63
C CYS A 220 11.77 8.63 -11.18
N PHE A 221 11.28 7.40 -11.15
CA PHE A 221 9.86 7.08 -11.18
C PHE A 221 9.28 7.22 -9.77
N SER A 222 8.56 8.31 -9.50
CA SER A 222 8.21 8.74 -8.14
C SER A 222 6.93 8.11 -7.55
N LYS A 223 6.35 7.11 -8.24
CA LYS A 223 5.05 6.53 -7.87
C LYS A 223 4.97 6.12 -6.40
N ASP A 224 6.06 5.58 -5.85
CA ASP A 224 6.03 4.97 -4.52
C ASP A 224 6.09 5.98 -3.35
N GLN A 225 6.29 7.28 -3.58
CA GLN A 225 6.18 8.28 -2.51
C GLN A 225 4.77 8.33 -1.92
N VAL A 226 3.76 7.99 -2.73
CA VAL A 226 2.36 8.02 -2.35
C VAL A 226 2.02 7.10 -1.17
N TYR A 227 2.81 6.04 -0.95
CA TYR A 227 2.58 5.10 0.14
C TYR A 227 2.73 5.80 1.50
N LEU A 228 3.89 6.38 1.77
CA LEU A 228 4.13 7.10 3.03
C LEU A 228 3.28 8.36 3.12
N ASP A 229 3.22 9.16 2.05
CA ASP A 229 2.39 10.38 2.02
C ASP A 229 0.92 10.07 2.33
N GLY A 230 0.40 8.96 1.80
CA GLY A 230 -0.94 8.46 2.06
C GLY A 230 -1.14 8.03 3.51
N ILE A 231 -0.22 7.22 4.04
CA ILE A 231 -0.26 6.79 5.46
C ILE A 231 -0.34 8.01 6.38
N LEU A 232 0.58 8.97 6.23
CA LEU A 232 0.66 10.11 7.11
C LEU A 232 -0.61 10.98 7.06
N LYS A 233 -1.19 11.20 5.87
CA LYS A 233 -2.46 11.92 5.73
C LYS A 233 -3.62 11.18 6.38
N ILE A 234 -3.72 9.87 6.19
CA ILE A 234 -4.81 9.09 6.81
C ILE A 234 -4.66 9.09 8.32
N LEU A 235 -3.46 8.85 8.84
CA LEU A 235 -3.20 8.87 10.28
C LEU A 235 -3.48 10.25 10.89
N ARG A 236 -3.18 11.34 10.17
CA ARG A 236 -3.51 12.72 10.61
C ARG A 236 -5.00 12.91 10.82
N HIS A 237 -5.82 12.29 9.96
CA HIS A 237 -7.27 12.47 9.97
C HIS A 237 -8.02 11.26 10.56
N ARG A 238 -7.32 10.30 11.17
CA ARG A 238 -7.87 9.00 11.60
C ARG A 238 -9.11 9.11 12.48
N ASP A 239 -9.16 10.09 13.38
CA ASP A 239 -10.29 10.28 14.31
C ASP A 239 -11.52 10.92 13.65
N LYS A 240 -11.37 11.42 12.42
CA LYS A 240 -12.43 12.10 11.65
C LYS A 240 -12.93 11.26 10.47
N ILE A 241 -12.17 10.25 10.06
CA ILE A 241 -12.52 9.41 8.91
C ILE A 241 -13.47 8.31 9.37
N ASP A 242 -14.68 8.28 8.80
CA ASP A 242 -15.52 7.09 8.83
C ASP A 242 -14.92 6.05 7.86
N PHE A 243 -14.11 5.14 8.39
CA PHE A 243 -13.41 4.14 7.58
C PHE A 243 -14.36 3.14 6.92
N GLN A 244 -15.46 2.77 7.59
CA GLN A 244 -16.45 1.85 6.99
C GLN A 244 -17.14 2.51 5.80
N LEU A 245 -17.57 3.76 5.95
CA LEU A 245 -18.14 4.53 4.84
C LEU A 245 -17.10 4.76 3.74
N LEU A 246 -15.86 5.13 4.09
CA LEU A 246 -14.78 5.28 3.12
C LEU A 246 -14.57 3.99 2.31
N MET A 247 -14.62 2.82 2.94
CA MET A 247 -14.58 1.53 2.23
C MET A 247 -15.80 1.31 1.34
N ALA A 248 -17.00 1.63 1.82
CA ALA A 248 -18.26 1.50 1.09
C ALA A 248 -18.34 2.40 -0.15
N LEU A 249 -17.79 3.62 -0.09
CA LEU A 249 -17.78 4.58 -1.19
C LEU A 249 -16.81 4.18 -2.34
N GLY A 250 -15.95 3.19 -2.12
CA GLY A 250 -15.02 2.71 -3.13
C GLY A 250 -13.87 3.69 -3.38
N LYS A 251 -13.49 3.93 -4.63
CA LYS A 251 -12.27 4.65 -5.03
C LYS A 251 -12.48 6.18 -4.95
N VAL A 252 -12.55 6.71 -3.73
CA VAL A 252 -12.68 8.15 -3.42
C VAL A 252 -11.61 8.61 -2.43
N SER A 253 -11.33 9.92 -2.37
CA SER A 253 -10.48 10.50 -1.32
C SER A 253 -11.21 10.46 0.02
N TYR A 254 -10.48 10.31 1.13
CA TYR A 254 -11.06 10.41 2.48
C TYR A 254 -11.72 11.78 2.71
N GLU A 255 -11.24 12.82 2.01
CA GLU A 255 -11.75 14.19 2.05
C GLU A 255 -13.13 14.34 1.40
N ASP A 256 -13.54 13.39 0.56
CA ASP A 256 -14.82 13.40 -0.13
C ASP A 256 -15.89 12.57 0.62
N VAL A 257 -15.54 11.90 1.71
CA VAL A 257 -16.43 10.93 2.40
C VAL A 257 -17.74 11.58 2.83
N GLU A 258 -17.66 12.68 3.59
CA GLU A 258 -18.85 13.28 4.19
C GLU A 258 -19.84 13.81 3.14
N ARG A 259 -19.33 14.49 2.10
CA ARG A 259 -20.16 15.07 1.05
C ARG A 259 -20.80 14.03 0.11
N LEU A 260 -20.23 12.83 0.03
CA LEU A 260 -20.74 11.76 -0.83
C LEU A 260 -21.72 10.84 -0.12
N LYS A 261 -21.82 10.91 1.21
CA LYS A 261 -22.65 10.03 2.05
C LYS A 261 -24.11 9.94 1.59
N SER A 262 -24.73 11.07 1.26
CA SER A 262 -26.14 11.13 0.82
C SER A 262 -26.37 10.64 -0.61
N LEU A 263 -25.32 10.52 -1.42
CA LEU A 263 -25.36 10.08 -2.82
C LEU A 263 -24.93 8.62 -2.99
N ALA A 264 -24.45 8.01 -1.90
CA ALA A 264 -23.83 6.71 -1.92
C ALA A 264 -24.84 5.60 -2.11
N LEU A 265 -24.53 4.68 -3.02
CA LEU A 265 -25.25 3.42 -3.15
C LEU A 265 -24.58 2.40 -2.21
N LEU A 266 -25.20 2.17 -1.06
CA LEU A 266 -24.63 1.35 0.02
C LEU A 266 -25.11 -0.12 -0.01
N GLU A 267 -26.04 -0.44 -0.91
CA GLU A 267 -26.48 -1.83 -1.10
C GLU A 267 -25.34 -2.69 -1.67
N HIS A 268 -25.18 -3.89 -1.12
CA HIS A 268 -24.19 -4.89 -1.56
C HIS A 268 -22.72 -4.44 -1.50
N VAL A 269 -22.38 -3.42 -0.70
CA VAL A 269 -20.99 -3.05 -0.47
C VAL A 269 -20.22 -4.14 0.30
N ARG A 270 -18.95 -4.29 -0.03
CA ARG A 270 -18.01 -5.21 0.64
C ARG A 270 -17.22 -4.45 1.68
N ILE A 271 -17.43 -4.79 2.94
CA ILE A 271 -16.63 -4.29 4.06
C ILE A 271 -15.71 -5.42 4.53
N PRO A 272 -14.38 -5.22 4.59
CA PRO A 272 -13.45 -6.22 5.08
C PRO A 272 -13.77 -6.69 6.49
N HIS A 273 -13.51 -7.96 6.78
CA HIS A 273 -13.77 -8.51 8.12
C HIS A 273 -13.03 -7.73 9.22
N PHE A 274 -11.80 -7.29 8.96
CA PHE A 274 -11.01 -6.53 9.94
C PHE A 274 -11.59 -5.17 10.30
N LEU A 275 -12.50 -4.62 9.48
CA LEU A 275 -13.09 -3.30 9.69
C LEU A 275 -14.48 -3.39 10.34
N GLN A 276 -15.00 -4.60 10.56
CA GLN A 276 -16.27 -4.81 11.24
C GLN A 276 -16.19 -4.39 12.72
N ASP A 277 -15.03 -4.60 13.34
CA ASP A 277 -14.72 -4.12 14.69
C ASP A 277 -13.96 -2.78 14.62
N GLN A 278 -14.72 -1.67 14.66
CA GLN A 278 -14.16 -0.33 14.54
C GLN A 278 -13.29 0.07 15.73
N ALA A 279 -13.62 -0.40 16.94
CA ALA A 279 -12.85 -0.11 18.15
C ALA A 279 -11.46 -0.74 18.04
N ARG A 280 -11.41 -2.02 17.67
CA ARG A 280 -10.15 -2.72 17.44
C ARG A 280 -9.37 -2.14 16.27
N TYR A 281 -10.04 -1.73 15.18
CA TYR A 281 -9.36 -1.06 14.08
C TYR A 281 -8.69 0.24 14.53
N THR A 282 -9.39 1.06 15.31
CA THR A 282 -8.87 2.31 15.88
C THR A 282 -7.69 2.05 16.81
N GLU A 283 -7.76 1.04 17.67
CA GLU A 283 -6.63 0.60 18.50
C GLU A 283 -5.39 0.26 17.66
N GLN A 284 -5.57 -0.42 16.52
CA GLN A 284 -4.44 -0.71 15.63
C GLN A 284 -3.85 0.55 14.99
N LEU A 285 -4.65 1.56 14.65
CA LEU A 285 -4.14 2.83 14.14
C LEU A 285 -3.29 3.54 15.21
N HIS A 286 -3.74 3.53 16.47
CA HIS A 286 -2.95 4.07 17.59
C HIS A 286 -1.66 3.29 17.80
N LYS A 287 -1.70 1.96 17.72
CA LYS A 287 -0.49 1.13 17.78
C LYS A 287 0.50 1.45 16.66
N ILE A 288 0.02 1.71 15.44
CA ILE A 288 0.87 2.15 14.32
C ILE A 288 1.52 3.50 14.64
N MET A 289 0.75 4.47 15.16
CA MET A 289 1.29 5.76 15.59
C MET A 289 2.39 5.60 16.64
N GLU A 290 2.12 4.83 17.70
CA GLU A 290 3.03 4.60 18.83
C GLU A 290 4.35 3.96 18.39
N VAL A 291 4.29 2.84 17.67
CA VAL A 291 5.47 2.07 17.25
C VAL A 291 6.38 2.88 16.33
N ASN A 292 5.79 3.75 15.50
CA ASN A 292 6.52 4.59 14.56
C ASN A 292 6.89 5.97 15.13
N GLN A 293 6.58 6.23 16.41
CA GLN A 293 6.77 7.51 17.09
C GLN A 293 6.26 8.68 16.24
N LEU A 294 5.03 8.56 15.77
CA LEU A 294 4.32 9.64 15.08
C LEU A 294 3.45 10.36 16.11
N THR A 295 3.44 11.69 16.06
CA THR A 295 2.62 12.52 16.95
C THR A 295 1.61 13.35 16.17
N ASP A 296 0.50 13.71 16.81
CA ASP A 296 -0.53 14.54 16.17
C ASP A 296 0.00 15.93 15.82
N GLU A 297 0.89 16.50 16.64
CA GLU A 297 1.56 17.77 16.36
C GLU A 297 2.36 17.69 15.06
N GLU A 298 3.24 16.69 14.94
CA GLU A 298 4.02 16.48 13.71
C GLU A 298 3.11 16.27 12.49
N LEU A 299 2.07 15.44 12.61
CA LEU A 299 1.16 15.18 11.49
C LEU A 299 0.37 16.43 11.09
N CYS A 300 0.06 17.34 12.02
CA CYS A 300 -0.59 18.61 11.71
C CYS A 300 0.30 19.55 10.88
N THR A 301 1.62 19.46 11.03
CA THR A 301 2.57 20.30 10.27
C THR A 301 2.83 19.81 8.85
N LEU A 302 2.33 18.63 8.47
CA LEU A 302 2.46 18.11 7.10
C LEU A 302 1.63 18.97 6.13
N ILE A 303 2.31 19.83 5.35
CA ILE A 303 1.77 20.49 4.15
C ILE A 303 1.53 19.42 3.09
#